data_AF-A0A7C5PG09-F1
#
_entry.id   AF-A0A7C5PG09-F1
#
_cell.length_a   1.000
_cell.length_b   1.000
_cell.length_c   1.000
_cell.angle_alpha   90.00
_cell.angle_beta   90.00
_cell.angle_gamma   90.00
#
_symmetry.space_group_name_H-M   'P 1'
#
loop_
_entity.id
_entity.type
_entity.pdbx_description
1 polymer ?
#
loop_
_entity_poly.entity_id
_entity_poly.type
_entity_poly.pdbx_seq_one_letter_code
_entity_poly.pdbx_strand_id
1 'polypeptide(L)'
;MLPEELDEALAERIEDFYDEMMELGRELYEQEGDQEEVGYHAAGITVQLADGSNVYAQVDPQLLGRIMQVLSPEEFNQVVNAIVEAVENPDARSLCQRMRDSG
;
A
#
# COMPACT_ATOMS: atom_id res chain seq x y z
N MET A 1 -29.27 -21.35 16.06
CA MET A 1 -30.39 -20.79 16.84
C MET A 1 -29.80 -20.36 18.17
N LEU A 2 -29.88 -19.07 18.50
CA LEU A 2 -29.39 -18.58 19.80
C LEU A 2 -30.25 -19.19 20.92
N PRO A 3 -29.69 -19.46 22.11
CA PRO A 3 -30.45 -20.00 23.24
C PRO A 3 -31.56 -19.03 23.66
N GLU A 4 -32.76 -19.53 23.94
CA GLU A 4 -33.95 -18.74 24.29
C GLU A 4 -33.88 -18.06 25.67
N GLU A 5 -32.77 -18.20 26.39
CA GLU A 5 -32.52 -17.59 27.71
C GLU A 5 -31.39 -16.53 27.67
N LEU A 6 -31.11 -15.98 26.48
CA LEU A 6 -30.30 -14.77 26.42
C LEU A 6 -31.13 -13.62 26.99
N ASP A 7 -30.66 -13.00 28.06
CA ASP A 7 -31.26 -11.79 28.62
C ASP A 7 -31.57 -10.81 27.47
N GLU A 8 -32.84 -10.36 27.34
CA GLU A 8 -33.29 -9.53 26.21
C GLU A 8 -32.41 -8.27 26.08
N ALA A 9 -31.98 -7.70 27.20
CA ALA A 9 -31.07 -6.56 27.21
C ALA A 9 -29.64 -6.92 26.73
N LEU A 10 -29.20 -8.16 26.97
CA LEU A 10 -27.93 -8.67 26.45
C LEU A 10 -28.03 -8.99 24.96
N ALA A 11 -29.16 -9.50 24.50
CA ALA A 11 -29.45 -9.77 23.09
C ALA A 11 -29.43 -8.47 22.28
N GLU A 12 -30.17 -7.46 22.73
CA GLU A 12 -30.22 -6.14 22.09
C GLU A 12 -28.83 -5.50 22.02
N ARG A 13 -28.06 -5.54 23.11
CA ARG A 13 -26.69 -4.99 23.11
C ARG A 13 -25.74 -5.74 22.18
N ILE A 14 -25.96 -7.04 21.98
CA ILE A 14 -25.17 -7.83 21.05
C ILE A 14 -25.54 -7.46 19.60
N GLU A 15 -26.84 -7.35 19.30
CA GLU A 15 -27.33 -6.91 17.99
C GLU A 15 -26.80 -5.52 17.62
N ASP A 16 -26.88 -4.54 18.54
CA ASP A 16 -26.32 -3.20 18.35
C ASP A 16 -24.83 -3.23 18.01
N PHE A 17 -24.05 -4.06 18.71
CA PHE A 17 -22.62 -4.19 18.47
C PHE A 17 -22.31 -4.87 17.12
N TYR A 18 -23.12 -5.84 16.73
CA TYR A 18 -23.00 -6.46 15.41
C TYR A 18 -23.34 -5.47 14.29
N ASP A 19 -24.36 -4.64 14.47
CA ASP A 19 -24.73 -3.60 13.50
C ASP A 19 -23.61 -2.54 13.37
N GLU A 20 -23.04 -2.07 14.49
CA GLU A 20 -21.91 -1.13 14.48
C GLU A 20 -20.68 -1.72 13.79
N MET A 21 -20.35 -2.99 14.07
CA MET A 21 -19.24 -3.67 13.40
C MET A 21 -19.48 -3.88 11.91
N MET A 22 -20.72 -4.16 11.51
CA MET A 22 -21.09 -4.33 10.10
C MET A 22 -21.06 -3.00 9.35
N GLU A 23 -21.49 -1.91 9.98
CA GLU A 23 -21.39 -0.55 9.44
C GLU A 23 -19.93 -0.14 9.26
N LEU A 24 -19.08 -0.35 10.28
CA LEU A 24 -17.64 -0.11 10.16
C LEU A 24 -16.99 -0.97 9.07
N GLY A 25 -17.34 -2.26 9.01
CA GLY A 25 -16.86 -3.16 7.97
C GLY A 25 -17.25 -2.65 6.58
N ARG A 26 -18.50 -2.19 6.42
CA ARG A 26 -18.98 -1.59 5.18
C ARG A 26 -18.22 -0.32 4.82
N GLU A 27 -17.99 0.59 5.77
CA GLU A 27 -17.23 1.82 5.51
C GLU A 27 -15.79 1.54 5.07
N LEU A 28 -15.14 0.52 5.66
CA LEU A 28 -13.82 0.06 5.25
C LEU A 28 -13.86 -0.56 3.85
N TYR A 29 -14.84 -1.42 3.57
CA TYR A 29 -15.02 -2.02 2.25
C TYR A 29 -15.44 -1.01 1.18
N GLU A 30 -16.16 0.06 1.50
CA GLU A 30 -16.52 1.14 0.57
C GLU A 30 -15.31 2.07 0.32
N GLN A 31 -14.45 2.29 1.33
CA GLN A 31 -13.15 2.95 1.15
C GLN A 31 -12.16 2.10 0.31
N GLU A 32 -12.26 0.78 0.39
CA GLU A 32 -11.48 -0.18 -0.39
C GLU A 32 -12.14 -0.54 -1.74
N GLY A 33 -13.45 -0.35 -1.89
CA GLY A 33 -14.25 -0.77 -3.05
C GLY A 33 -14.10 0.13 -4.28
N ASP A 34 -13.58 1.35 -4.09
CA ASP A 34 -13.04 2.17 -5.18
C ASP A 34 -11.57 1.80 -5.55
N GLN A 35 -10.99 0.81 -4.86
CA GLN A 35 -9.62 0.32 -5.02
C GLN A 35 -9.57 -1.20 -5.20
N GLU A 36 -10.43 -1.75 -6.05
CA GLU A 36 -10.16 -3.06 -6.62
C GLU A 36 -8.73 -3.05 -7.23
N GLU A 37 -7.90 -3.95 -6.70
CA GLU A 37 -6.51 -4.26 -7.05
C GLU A 37 -5.40 -3.69 -6.14
N VAL A 38 -4.65 -4.62 -5.54
CA VAL A 38 -3.26 -4.52 -5.07
C VAL A 38 -3.00 -4.06 -3.61
N GLY A 39 -3.22 -4.95 -2.64
CA GLY A 39 -2.22 -5.19 -1.59
C GLY A 39 -1.93 -4.09 -0.55
N TYR A 40 -2.94 -3.37 -0.07
CA TYR A 40 -2.72 -2.18 0.79
C TYR A 40 -2.55 -2.40 2.29
N HIS A 41 -2.63 -3.62 2.83
CA HIS A 41 -2.57 -3.81 4.30
C HIS A 41 -1.16 -3.87 4.91
N ALA A 42 -0.11 -3.88 4.09
CA ALA A 42 1.25 -3.54 4.49
C ALA A 42 2.02 -3.28 3.20
N ALA A 43 2.22 -2.02 2.85
CA ALA A 43 2.93 -1.62 1.64
C ALA A 43 4.45 -1.86 1.74
N GLY A 44 4.84 -3.14 1.87
CA GLY A 44 6.21 -3.56 1.71
C GLY A 44 6.54 -3.62 0.23
N ILE A 45 7.33 -2.66 -0.26
CA ILE A 45 7.83 -2.72 -1.63
C ILE A 45 8.92 -3.78 -1.65
N THR A 46 8.74 -4.81 -2.46
CA THR A 46 9.81 -5.78 -2.73
C THR A 46 10.58 -5.28 -3.93
N VAL A 47 11.86 -5.00 -3.73
CA VAL A 47 12.77 -4.55 -4.77
C VAL A 47 13.77 -5.66 -5.05
N GLN A 48 13.91 -6.03 -6.31
CA GLN A 48 14.95 -6.97 -6.73
C GLN A 48 16.20 -6.18 -7.15
N LEU A 49 17.32 -6.47 -6.52
CA LEU A 49 18.63 -5.95 -6.86
C LEU A 49 19.26 -6.75 -8.01
N ALA A 50 20.22 -6.17 -8.72
CA ALA A 50 20.91 -6.80 -9.84
C ALA A 50 21.74 -8.04 -9.42
N ASP A 51 22.09 -8.15 -8.14
CA ASP A 51 22.72 -9.33 -7.55
C ASP A 51 21.73 -10.50 -7.31
N GLY A 52 20.45 -10.30 -7.61
CA GLY A 52 19.37 -11.27 -7.43
C GLY A 52 18.80 -11.33 -6.02
N SER A 53 19.25 -10.45 -5.11
CA SER A 53 18.68 -10.33 -3.77
C SER A 53 17.39 -9.51 -3.79
N ASN A 54 16.44 -9.88 -2.93
CA ASN A 54 15.20 -9.13 -2.75
C ASN A 54 15.28 -8.34 -1.44
N VAL A 55 15.08 -7.02 -1.54
CA VAL A 55 15.04 -6.11 -0.39
C VAL A 55 13.61 -5.66 -0.17
N TYR A 56 13.15 -5.72 1.07
CA TYR A 56 11.86 -5.20 1.49
C TYR A 56 12.03 -3.79 2.05
N ALA A 57 11.47 -2.81 1.36
CA ALA A 57 11.38 -1.45 1.88
C ALA A 57 10.01 -1.25 2.55
N GLN A 58 10.02 -0.87 3.83
CA GLN A 58 8.81 -0.40 4.49
C GLN A 58 8.53 1.04 4.08
N VAL A 59 7.38 1.26 3.48
CA VAL A 59 6.86 2.59 3.18
C VAL A 59 5.59 2.81 3.99
N ASP A 60 5.43 4.04 4.48
CA ASP A 60 4.22 4.44 5.19
C ASP A 60 3.00 4.27 4.25
N PRO A 61 1.96 3.51 4.67
CA PRO A 61 0.80 3.27 3.83
C PRO A 61 0.05 4.54 3.39
N GLN A 62 0.02 5.58 4.22
CA GLN A 62 -0.60 6.87 3.89
C GLN A 62 0.23 7.62 2.84
N LEU A 63 1.56 7.49 2.89
CA LEU A 63 2.42 8.04 1.86
C LEU A 63 2.26 7.29 0.54
N LEU A 64 2.25 5.95 0.55
CA LEU A 64 2.07 5.18 -0.67
C LEU A 64 0.70 5.45 -1.29
N GLY A 65 -0.37 5.47 -0.49
CA GLY A 65 -1.71 5.80 -0.98
C GLY A 65 -1.78 7.15 -1.69
N ARG A 66 -1.13 8.18 -1.16
CA ARG A 66 -1.03 9.50 -1.83
C ARG A 66 -0.24 9.45 -3.14
N ILE A 67 0.78 8.58 -3.24
CA ILE A 67 1.55 8.40 -4.47
C ILE A 67 0.70 7.69 -5.53
N MET A 68 -0.02 6.63 -5.13
CA MET A 68 -0.88 5.85 -6.04
C MET A 68 -2.09 6.63 -6.57
N GLN A 69 -2.47 7.75 -5.94
CA GLN A 69 -3.45 8.70 -6.49
C GLN A 69 -2.96 9.47 -7.72
N VAL A 70 -1.64 9.52 -7.94
CA VAL A 70 -1.01 10.33 -9.01
C VAL A 70 -0.24 9.46 -10.00
N LEU A 71 0.40 8.40 -9.53
CA LEU A 71 1.22 7.49 -10.33
C LEU A 71 0.60 6.11 -10.36
N SER A 72 0.64 5.47 -11.53
CA SER A 72 0.31 4.05 -11.61
C SER A 72 1.38 3.20 -10.90
N PRO A 73 1.06 1.96 -10.50
CA PRO A 73 2.04 1.03 -9.94
C PRO A 73 3.25 0.82 -10.87
N GLU A 74 3.06 0.82 -12.19
CA GLU A 74 4.14 0.67 -13.17
C GLU A 74 5.06 1.88 -13.20
N GLU A 75 4.51 3.10 -13.19
CA GLU A 75 5.30 4.34 -13.18
C GLU A 75 6.11 4.45 -11.89
N PHE A 76 5.50 4.09 -10.76
CA PHE A 76 6.19 4.06 -9.48
C PHE A 76 7.32 3.02 -9.47
N ASN A 77 7.09 1.83 -10.03
CA ASN A 77 8.16 0.83 -10.20
C ASN A 77 9.31 1.34 -11.08
N GLN A 78 9.03 2.10 -12.14
CA GLN A 78 10.09 2.72 -12.96
C GLN A 78 10.95 3.68 -12.14
N VAL A 79 10.34 4.50 -11.27
CA VAL A 79 11.06 5.39 -10.37
C VAL A 79 11.93 4.61 -9.39
N VAL A 80 11.38 3.56 -8.77
CA VAL A 80 12.13 2.70 -7.85
C VAL A 80 13.32 2.04 -8.55
N ASN A 81 13.12 1.47 -9.73
CA ASN A 81 14.17 0.82 -10.50
C ASN A 81 15.29 1.79 -10.90
N ALA A 82 14.95 3.03 -11.28
CA ALA A 82 15.96 4.04 -11.60
C ALA A 82 16.80 4.43 -10.36
N ILE A 83 16.18 4.46 -9.18
CA ILE A 83 16.90 4.71 -7.91
C ILE A 83 17.83 3.53 -7.60
N VAL A 84 17.36 2.30 -7.74
CA VAL A 84 18.16 1.08 -7.52
C VAL A 84 19.37 1.07 -8.45
N GLU A 85 19.16 1.29 -9.74
CA GLU A 85 20.24 1.32 -10.73
C GLU A 85 21.29 2.38 -10.38
N ALA A 86 20.86 3.57 -9.92
CA ALA A 86 21.76 4.64 -9.50
C ALA A 86 22.54 4.31 -8.21
N VAL A 87 21.95 3.55 -7.29
CA VAL A 87 22.61 3.09 -6.06
C VAL A 87 23.61 1.97 -6.36
N GLU A 88 23.26 1.05 -7.26
CA GLU A 88 24.12 -0.07 -7.68
C GLU A 88 25.25 0.37 -8.60
N ASN A 89 25.00 1.37 -9.44
CA ASN A 89 25.99 1.97 -10.35
C ASN A 89 26.17 3.46 -10.01
N PRO A 90 26.83 3.78 -8.89
CA PRO A 90 27.01 5.15 -8.45
C PRO A 90 27.90 5.92 -9.44
N ASP A 91 27.28 6.66 -10.34
CA ASP A 91 27.98 7.58 -11.22
C ASP A 91 28.27 8.89 -10.47
N ALA A 92 29.52 9.05 -10.03
CA ALA A 92 29.99 10.24 -9.32
C ALA A 92 29.98 11.54 -10.17
N ARG A 93 29.60 11.46 -11.46
CA ARG A 93 29.43 12.64 -12.32
C ARG A 93 28.10 13.33 -12.01
N SER A 94 28.17 14.65 -11.83
CA SER A 94 27.00 15.50 -11.61
C SER A 94 25.96 15.35 -12.72
N LEU A 95 24.65 15.43 -12.40
CA LEU A 95 23.55 15.34 -13.37
C LEU A 95 23.74 16.32 -14.55
N CYS A 96 24.32 17.49 -14.28
CA CYS A 96 24.65 18.51 -15.28
C CYS A 96 25.73 18.08 -16.29
N GLN A 97 26.60 17.12 -15.95
CA GLN A 97 27.59 16.57 -16.88
C GLN A 97 26.98 15.52 -17.82
N ARG A 98 26.04 14.70 -17.33
CA ARG A 98 25.37 13.67 -18.16
C ARG A 98 24.48 14.25 -19.26
N MET A 99 23.79 15.37 -19.02
CA MET A 99 22.96 16.02 -20.05
C MET A 99 23.78 16.66 -21.19
N ARG A 100 25.09 16.89 -21.00
CA ARG A 100 25.95 17.60 -21.94
C ARG A 100 26.58 16.71 -23.01
N ASP A 101 26.68 15.39 -22.75
CA ASP A 101 27.29 14.42 -23.68
C ASP A 101 26.27 13.73 -24.60
N SER A 102 24.96 13.94 -24.39
CA SER A 102 23.88 13.39 -25.23
C SER A 102 23.43 14.33 -26.37
N GLY A 103 24.24 15.34 -26.71
CA GLY A 103 23.95 16.38 -27.70
C GLY A 103 24.73 16.23 -29.00
#